data_AF-A0A382IMG2-F1
#
_entry.id   AF-A0A382IMG2-F1
#
_cell.length_a   1.000
_cell.length_b   1.000
_cell.length_c   1.000
_cell.angle_alpha   90.00
_cell.angle_beta   90.00
_cell.angle_gamma   90.00
#
_symmetry.space_group_name_H-M   'P 1'
#
loop_
_entity.id
_entity.type
_entity.pdbx_description
1 polymer ?
#
loop_
_entity_poly.entity_id
_entity_poly.type
_entity_poly.pdbx_seq_one_letter_code
_entity_poly.pdbx_strand_id
1 'polypeptide(L)'
;MAEIRNCKVLVIGAGPGGYVAAIRAGQLGLDTIIVEGSRAGGTCLIRGCLPSKAMIHAASAFESLEAHSGKGKMGISVSGKPKVNMKELVAWKDSIVNKLNKGVETLLKAAKVELISGWAKFRNAKTCEVSGGDKEYIINAEHVILANGSQSVELPFMPFDNNVISSTEALELDEIPKRLVVIGAGYIGLELGMAYRKLGSEVTFIEALNQILPIYDTEMTRPINLWLKKHKVTVNLGAKAKGAVTKDKVTTVEYVDSSGKNHKIKADKVLVTVGRKPNTQGWGL
;
A
#
# COMPACT_ATOMS: atom_id res chain seq x y z
N MET A 1 -6.46 -0.22 -35.67
CA MET A 1 -6.31 1.24 -35.82
C MET A 1 -6.81 1.88 -34.54
N ALA A 2 -6.07 2.85 -33.99
CA ALA A 2 -6.49 3.53 -32.75
C ALA A 2 -7.75 4.37 -32.98
N GLU A 3 -8.70 4.30 -32.06
CA GLU A 3 -9.92 5.12 -32.11
C GLU A 3 -9.60 6.55 -31.66
N ILE A 4 -10.12 7.54 -32.39
CA ILE A 4 -9.96 8.94 -32.02
C ILE A 4 -11.10 9.32 -31.06
N ARG A 5 -10.74 10.02 -29.97
CA ARG A 5 -11.68 10.63 -29.03
C ARG A 5 -11.30 12.10 -28.82
N ASN A 6 -12.30 12.92 -28.57
CA ASN A 6 -12.12 14.31 -28.17
C ASN A 6 -12.92 14.52 -26.89
N CYS A 7 -12.39 15.31 -25.96
CA CYS A 7 -13.10 15.69 -24.74
C CYS A 7 -12.66 17.08 -24.30
N LYS A 8 -13.42 17.69 -23.39
CA LYS A 8 -13.04 18.95 -22.78
C LYS A 8 -12.00 18.75 -21.67
N VAL A 9 -12.17 17.72 -20.85
CA VAL A 9 -11.27 17.40 -19.74
C VAL A 9 -10.83 15.94 -19.83
N LEU A 10 -9.51 15.73 -19.94
CA LEU A 10 -8.89 14.41 -19.80
C LEU A 10 -8.23 14.29 -18.43
N VAL A 11 -8.62 13.28 -17.66
CA VAL A 11 -8.01 12.94 -16.38
C VAL A 11 -7.20 11.66 -16.51
N ILE A 12 -5.92 11.71 -16.13
CA ILE A 12 -5.02 10.55 -16.18
C ILE A 12 -4.83 9.95 -14.79
N GLY A 13 -5.34 8.75 -14.59
CA GLY A 13 -5.31 8.01 -13.33
C GLY A 13 -6.60 8.16 -12.54
N ALA A 14 -7.20 7.04 -12.14
CA ALA A 14 -8.42 6.98 -11.33
C ALA A 14 -8.13 6.75 -9.84
N GLY A 15 -7.05 7.34 -9.32
CA GLY A 15 -6.85 7.48 -7.86
C GLY A 15 -7.77 8.54 -7.23
N PRO A 16 -7.73 8.74 -5.90
CA PRO A 16 -8.58 9.71 -5.21
C PRO A 16 -8.57 11.11 -5.83
N GLY A 17 -7.40 11.63 -6.22
CA GLY A 17 -7.32 12.92 -6.90
C GLY A 17 -8.01 12.92 -8.27
N GLY A 18 -7.86 11.84 -9.04
CA GLY A 18 -8.36 11.76 -10.41
C GLY A 18 -9.85 11.49 -10.50
N TYR A 19 -10.37 10.43 -9.87
CA TYR A 19 -11.80 10.12 -10.00
C TYR A 19 -12.68 11.20 -9.35
N VAL A 20 -12.22 11.87 -8.28
CA VAL A 20 -12.96 13.01 -7.69
C VAL A 20 -12.97 14.21 -8.65
N ALA A 21 -11.83 14.54 -9.26
CA ALA A 21 -11.75 15.61 -10.25
C ALA A 21 -12.63 15.33 -11.47
N ALA A 22 -12.61 14.09 -11.98
CA ALA A 22 -13.42 13.69 -13.12
C ALA A 22 -14.93 13.73 -12.81
N ILE A 23 -15.36 13.19 -11.65
CA ILE A 23 -16.75 13.31 -11.19
C ILE A 23 -17.16 14.77 -11.11
N ARG A 24 -16.31 15.64 -10.56
CA ARG A 24 -16.64 17.07 -10.44
C ARG A 24 -16.76 17.74 -11.80
N ALA A 25 -15.88 17.42 -12.75
CA ALA A 25 -15.97 17.93 -14.12
C ALA A 25 -17.26 17.48 -14.82
N GLY A 26 -17.64 16.20 -14.69
CA GLY A 26 -18.91 15.67 -15.21
C GLY A 26 -20.14 16.33 -14.58
N GLN A 27 -20.14 16.59 -13.25
CA GLN A 27 -21.20 17.33 -12.57
C GLN A 27 -21.35 18.77 -13.06
N LEU A 28 -20.28 19.39 -13.54
CA LEU A 28 -20.29 20.72 -14.15
C LEU A 28 -20.70 20.71 -15.63
N GLY A 29 -21.06 19.53 -16.18
CA GLY A 29 -21.50 19.37 -17.57
C GLY A 29 -20.36 19.36 -18.58
N LEU A 30 -19.12 19.15 -18.15
CA LEU A 30 -17.97 19.08 -19.06
C LEU A 30 -17.84 17.66 -19.62
N ASP A 31 -17.66 17.56 -20.93
CA ASP A 31 -17.30 16.30 -21.58
C ASP A 31 -15.94 15.82 -21.05
N THR A 32 -15.97 14.71 -20.29
CA THR A 32 -14.87 14.28 -19.44
C THR A 32 -14.55 12.81 -19.69
N ILE A 33 -13.28 12.54 -19.99
CA ILE A 33 -12.73 11.20 -20.09
C ILE A 33 -11.72 11.00 -18.94
N ILE A 34 -11.78 9.84 -18.28
CA ILE A 34 -10.75 9.40 -17.33
C ILE A 34 -10.10 8.11 -17.82
N VAL A 35 -8.77 8.04 -17.76
CA VAL A 35 -7.98 6.87 -18.18
C VAL A 35 -7.35 6.21 -16.97
N GLU A 36 -7.50 4.89 -16.82
CA GLU A 36 -6.91 4.10 -15.73
C GLU A 36 -6.34 2.77 -16.25
N GLY A 37 -5.06 2.51 -15.96
CA GLY A 37 -4.37 1.31 -16.45
C GLY A 37 -4.53 0.06 -15.58
N SER A 38 -5.09 0.20 -14.37
CA SER A 38 -5.35 -0.91 -13.46
C SER A 38 -6.83 -0.95 -13.07
N ARG A 39 -7.18 -0.42 -11.89
CA ARG A 39 -8.54 -0.48 -11.35
C ARG A 39 -8.90 0.88 -10.76
N ALA A 40 -10.13 1.32 -10.99
CA ALA A 40 -10.62 2.57 -10.46
C ALA A 40 -10.56 2.60 -8.92
N GLY A 41 -10.06 3.70 -8.37
CA GLY A 41 -9.73 3.90 -6.96
C GLY A 41 -8.23 4.05 -6.69
N GLY A 42 -7.37 3.64 -7.64
CA GLY A 42 -5.92 3.82 -7.60
C GLY A 42 -5.26 3.24 -6.35
N THR A 43 -4.07 3.75 -5.99
CA THR A 43 -3.28 3.18 -4.87
C THR A 43 -4.07 3.09 -3.57
N CYS A 44 -4.74 4.17 -3.16
CA CYS A 44 -5.39 4.24 -1.85
C CYS A 44 -6.50 3.19 -1.69
N LEU A 45 -7.31 2.98 -2.73
CA LEU A 45 -8.40 2.02 -2.68
C LEU A 45 -7.93 0.59 -2.92
N ILE A 46 -7.05 0.39 -3.89
CA ILE A 46 -6.72 -0.95 -4.40
C ILE A 46 -5.63 -1.63 -3.57
N ARG A 47 -4.60 -0.88 -3.15
CA ARG A 47 -3.35 -1.42 -2.57
C ARG A 47 -2.72 -0.49 -1.54
N GLY A 48 -3.56 0.18 -0.76
CA GLY A 48 -3.13 1.22 0.18
C GLY A 48 -4.09 1.34 1.35
N CYS A 49 -4.67 2.53 1.52
CA CYS A 49 -5.54 2.89 2.63
C CYS A 49 -6.61 1.84 2.95
N LEU A 50 -7.45 1.49 1.99
CA LEU A 50 -8.60 0.62 2.24
C LEU A 50 -8.17 -0.79 2.68
N PRO A 51 -7.33 -1.51 1.92
CA PRO A 51 -6.88 -2.82 2.34
C PRO A 51 -6.06 -2.78 3.64
N SER A 52 -5.20 -1.77 3.85
CA SER A 52 -4.42 -1.69 5.09
C SER A 52 -5.31 -1.46 6.31
N LYS A 53 -6.34 -0.61 6.22
CA LYS A 53 -7.26 -0.36 7.34
C LYS A 53 -8.14 -1.57 7.62
N ALA A 54 -8.55 -2.33 6.60
CA ALA A 54 -9.24 -3.61 6.79
C ALA A 54 -8.35 -4.64 7.52
N MET A 55 -7.09 -4.79 7.10
CA MET A 55 -6.11 -5.66 7.77
C MET A 55 -5.88 -5.25 9.23
N ILE A 56 -5.67 -3.96 9.50
CA ILE A 56 -5.45 -3.42 10.85
C ILE A 56 -6.67 -3.66 11.75
N HIS A 57 -7.88 -3.50 11.20
CA HIS A 57 -9.11 -3.77 11.92
C HIS A 57 -9.22 -5.25 12.32
N ALA A 58 -9.03 -6.17 11.36
CA ALA A 58 -9.05 -7.61 11.62
C ALA A 58 -7.98 -8.03 12.64
N ALA A 59 -6.76 -7.50 12.50
CA ALA A 59 -5.66 -7.77 13.43
C ALA A 59 -5.96 -7.26 14.86
N SER A 60 -6.63 -6.11 14.98
CA SER A 60 -7.04 -5.58 16.29
C SER A 60 -8.19 -6.37 16.90
N ALA A 61 -9.13 -6.86 16.10
CA ALA A 61 -10.17 -7.78 16.56
C ALA A 61 -9.58 -9.10 17.06
N PHE A 62 -8.60 -9.66 16.33
CA PHE A 62 -7.88 -10.87 16.74
C PHE A 62 -7.13 -10.68 18.05
N GLU A 63 -6.35 -9.62 18.20
CA GLU A 63 -5.66 -9.27 19.46
C GLU A 63 -6.64 -9.10 20.63
N SER A 64 -7.78 -8.46 20.39
CA SER A 64 -8.83 -8.30 21.41
C SER A 64 -9.42 -9.64 21.83
N LEU A 65 -9.65 -10.57 20.89
CA LEU A 65 -10.12 -11.92 21.20
C LEU A 65 -9.06 -12.71 21.99
N GLU A 66 -7.79 -12.64 21.61
CA GLU A 66 -6.70 -13.28 22.35
C GLU A 66 -6.61 -12.78 23.80
N ALA A 67 -6.85 -11.49 24.04
CA ALA A 67 -6.86 -10.92 25.38
C ALA A 67 -7.97 -11.50 26.29
N HIS A 68 -9.01 -12.11 25.70
CA HIS A 68 -10.10 -12.77 26.41
C HIS A 68 -9.97 -14.30 26.47
N SER A 69 -8.92 -14.89 25.89
CA SER A 69 -8.68 -16.34 25.97
C SER A 69 -8.33 -16.80 27.39
N GLY A 70 -8.99 -17.86 27.86
CA GLY A 70 -8.75 -18.43 29.18
C GLY A 70 -9.48 -17.66 30.28
N LYS A 71 -8.75 -17.07 31.25
CA LYS A 71 -9.36 -16.35 32.39
C LYS A 71 -10.06 -15.04 32.00
N GLY A 72 -9.71 -14.48 30.83
CA GLY A 72 -10.35 -13.30 30.28
C GLY A 72 -10.18 -12.01 31.11
N LYS A 73 -10.93 -10.97 30.75
CA LYS A 73 -10.97 -9.64 31.40
C LYS A 73 -12.39 -9.08 31.32
N MET A 74 -12.72 -8.10 32.17
CA MET A 74 -14.05 -7.45 32.17
C MET A 74 -15.23 -8.42 32.37
N GLY A 75 -14.99 -9.57 33.02
CA GLY A 75 -16.00 -10.63 33.15
C GLY A 75 -16.27 -11.43 31.88
N ILE A 76 -15.51 -11.21 30.80
CA ILE A 76 -15.64 -11.91 29.52
C ILE A 76 -14.49 -12.89 29.36
N SER A 77 -14.79 -14.15 29.07
CA SER A 77 -13.80 -15.20 28.80
C SER A 77 -14.22 -16.07 27.62
N VAL A 78 -13.25 -16.45 26.80
CA VAL A 78 -13.41 -17.38 25.68
C VAL A 78 -12.57 -18.63 25.94
N SER A 79 -13.18 -19.80 25.74
CA SER A 79 -12.49 -21.08 25.84
C SER A 79 -11.55 -21.28 24.66
N GLY A 80 -10.26 -21.54 24.94
CA GLY A 80 -9.24 -21.77 23.92
C GLY A 80 -8.62 -20.49 23.35
N LYS A 81 -7.69 -20.68 22.39
CA LYS A 81 -7.05 -19.58 21.65
C LYS A 81 -7.73 -19.39 20.30
N PRO A 82 -8.02 -18.13 19.88
CA PRO A 82 -8.51 -17.88 18.54
C PRO A 82 -7.48 -18.32 17.50
N LYS A 83 -7.96 -18.64 16.31
CA LYS A 83 -7.13 -18.93 15.14
C LYS A 83 -7.50 -17.94 14.05
N VAL A 84 -6.51 -17.54 13.26
CA VAL A 84 -6.71 -16.72 12.08
C VAL A 84 -6.30 -17.50 10.84
N ASN A 85 -7.18 -17.54 9.84
CA ASN A 85 -6.85 -18.03 8.50
C ASN A 85 -6.52 -16.81 7.63
N MET A 86 -5.25 -16.69 7.24
CA MET A 86 -4.78 -15.53 6.49
C MET A 86 -5.43 -15.42 5.09
N LYS A 87 -5.64 -16.55 4.40
CA LYS A 87 -6.31 -16.56 3.09
C LYS A 87 -7.74 -16.03 3.17
N GLU A 88 -8.49 -16.46 4.18
CA GLU A 88 -9.86 -15.99 4.40
C GLU A 88 -9.90 -14.50 4.78
N LEU A 89 -8.93 -14.05 5.59
CA LEU A 89 -8.81 -12.64 5.95
C LEU A 89 -8.51 -11.77 4.72
N VAL A 90 -7.55 -12.18 3.88
CA VAL A 90 -7.22 -11.49 2.62
C VAL A 90 -8.42 -11.48 1.67
N ALA A 91 -9.12 -12.61 1.50
CA ALA A 91 -10.33 -12.69 0.68
C ALA A 91 -11.45 -11.76 1.16
N TRP A 92 -11.66 -11.66 2.49
CA TRP A 92 -12.61 -10.72 3.06
C TRP A 92 -12.22 -9.26 2.78
N LYS A 93 -10.95 -8.89 2.99
CA LYS A 93 -10.41 -7.57 2.62
C LYS A 93 -10.65 -7.28 1.13
N ASP A 94 -10.37 -8.23 0.25
CA ASP A 94 -10.54 -8.04 -1.19
C ASP A 94 -12.00 -7.88 -1.60
N SER A 95 -12.93 -8.52 -0.89
CA SER A 95 -14.37 -8.27 -1.10
C SER A 95 -14.74 -6.80 -0.86
N ILE A 96 -14.14 -6.15 0.14
CA ILE A 96 -14.34 -4.72 0.45
C ILE A 96 -13.76 -3.86 -0.67
N VAL A 97 -12.51 -4.14 -1.07
CA VAL A 97 -11.83 -3.42 -2.16
C VAL A 97 -12.63 -3.52 -3.45
N ASN A 98 -13.10 -4.72 -3.80
CA ASN A 98 -13.91 -4.97 -5.00
C ASN A 98 -15.24 -4.22 -4.97
N LYS A 99 -15.93 -4.24 -3.83
CA LYS A 99 -17.19 -3.49 -3.65
C LYS A 99 -16.98 -1.99 -3.87
N LEU A 100 -15.94 -1.42 -3.27
CA LEU A 100 -15.69 0.02 -3.37
C LEU A 100 -15.19 0.44 -4.75
N ASN A 101 -14.39 -0.39 -5.42
CA ASN A 101 -13.92 -0.14 -6.79
C ASN A 101 -15.10 -0.06 -7.77
N LYS A 102 -16.03 -1.01 -7.71
CA LYS A 102 -17.30 -0.95 -8.47
C LYS A 102 -18.15 0.28 -8.12
N GLY A 103 -18.10 0.71 -6.85
CA GLY A 103 -18.72 1.94 -6.39
C GLY A 103 -18.15 3.17 -7.11
N VAL A 104 -16.83 3.27 -7.24
CA VAL A 104 -16.18 4.37 -7.98
C VAL A 104 -16.59 4.37 -9.46
N GLU A 105 -16.62 3.20 -10.10
CA GLU A 105 -17.07 3.05 -11.50
C GLU A 105 -18.53 3.51 -11.67
N THR A 106 -19.39 3.16 -10.71
CA THR A 106 -20.79 3.59 -10.70
C THR A 106 -20.92 5.10 -10.54
N LEU A 107 -20.11 5.72 -9.68
CA LEU A 107 -20.11 7.17 -9.47
C LEU A 107 -19.63 7.94 -10.70
N LEU A 108 -18.58 7.44 -11.37
CA LEU A 108 -18.10 8.01 -12.64
C LEU A 108 -19.20 7.96 -13.71
N LYS A 109 -19.86 6.80 -13.86
CA LYS A 109 -20.98 6.63 -14.79
C LYS A 109 -22.15 7.57 -14.46
N ALA A 110 -22.52 7.71 -13.18
CA ALA A 110 -23.57 8.61 -12.74
C ALA A 110 -23.24 10.10 -13.04
N ALA A 111 -21.96 10.46 -13.00
CA ALA A 111 -21.47 11.77 -13.39
C ALA A 111 -21.27 11.94 -14.91
N LYS A 112 -21.67 10.95 -15.73
CA LYS A 112 -21.50 10.92 -17.19
C LYS A 112 -20.03 11.04 -17.64
N VAL A 113 -19.10 10.54 -16.83
CA VAL A 113 -17.68 10.46 -17.17
C VAL A 113 -17.41 9.13 -17.89
N GLU A 114 -16.74 9.19 -19.03
CA GLU A 114 -16.26 7.99 -19.73
C GLU A 114 -14.98 7.47 -19.04
N LEU A 115 -15.03 6.25 -18.52
CA LEU A 115 -13.85 5.55 -18.00
C LEU A 115 -13.26 4.67 -19.11
N ILE A 116 -12.04 4.96 -19.51
CA ILE A 116 -11.26 4.16 -20.45
C ILE A 116 -10.19 3.37 -19.68
N SER A 117 -10.20 2.05 -19.85
CA SER A 117 -9.13 1.18 -19.34
C SER A 117 -7.91 1.26 -20.25
N GLY A 118 -6.73 1.48 -19.68
CA GLY A 118 -5.46 1.49 -20.41
C GLY A 118 -4.42 2.44 -19.83
N TRP A 119 -3.21 2.36 -20.37
CA TRP A 119 -2.06 3.18 -19.99
C TRP A 119 -1.90 4.35 -20.94
N ALA A 120 -1.85 5.54 -20.37
CA ALA A 120 -1.74 6.79 -21.11
C ALA A 120 -0.27 7.18 -21.35
N LYS A 121 0.02 7.68 -22.54
CA LYS A 121 1.30 8.30 -22.91
C LYS A 121 1.04 9.56 -23.73
N PHE A 122 1.55 10.70 -23.29
CA PHE A 122 1.38 11.95 -24.02
C PHE A 122 2.28 12.01 -25.25
N ARG A 123 1.69 12.40 -26.38
CA ARG A 123 2.42 12.82 -27.59
C ARG A 123 2.85 14.28 -27.49
N ASN A 124 2.01 15.09 -26.86
CA ASN A 124 2.20 16.52 -26.61
C ASN A 124 1.25 16.96 -25.48
N ALA A 125 1.18 18.25 -25.16
CA ALA A 125 0.41 18.78 -24.03
C ALA A 125 -1.12 18.53 -24.09
N LYS A 126 -1.68 18.16 -25.25
CA LYS A 126 -3.13 18.05 -25.49
C LYS A 126 -3.57 16.75 -26.18
N THR A 127 -2.63 15.89 -26.56
CA THR A 127 -2.90 14.61 -27.22
C THR A 127 -2.24 13.46 -26.46
N CYS A 128 -3.04 12.48 -26.08
CA CYS A 128 -2.63 11.29 -25.35
C CYS A 128 -2.94 10.02 -26.14
N GLU A 129 -1.97 9.11 -26.24
CA GLU A 129 -2.20 7.73 -26.66
C GLU A 129 -2.62 6.91 -25.45
N VAL A 130 -3.55 5.97 -25.63
CA VAL A 130 -3.93 5.00 -24.61
C VAL A 130 -3.83 3.59 -25.19
N SER A 131 -3.13 2.69 -24.51
CA SER A 131 -2.92 1.30 -24.92
C SER A 131 -2.99 0.32 -23.74
N GLY A 132 -2.99 -0.99 -24.01
CA GLY A 132 -3.03 -2.02 -22.98
C GLY A 132 -4.40 -2.24 -22.32
N GLY A 133 -5.45 -1.59 -22.84
CA GLY A 133 -6.84 -1.95 -22.59
C GLY A 133 -7.44 -2.75 -23.76
N ASP A 134 -8.78 -2.83 -23.80
CA ASP A 134 -9.50 -3.55 -24.86
C ASP A 134 -9.29 -2.93 -26.25
N LYS A 135 -9.03 -1.62 -26.30
CA LYS A 135 -8.83 -0.84 -27.51
C LYS A 135 -7.71 0.18 -27.32
N GLU A 136 -7.11 0.57 -28.44
CA GLU A 136 -6.17 1.69 -28.48
C GLU A 136 -6.91 2.99 -28.81
N TYR A 137 -6.51 4.07 -28.16
CA TYR A 137 -7.10 5.40 -28.36
C TYR A 137 -6.06 6.46 -28.63
N ILE A 138 -6.44 7.46 -29.42
CA ILE A 138 -5.80 8.78 -29.45
C ILE A 138 -6.83 9.77 -28.94
N ILE A 139 -6.56 10.37 -27.79
CA ILE A 139 -7.47 11.29 -27.11
C ILE A 139 -6.91 12.71 -27.22
N ASN A 140 -7.69 13.62 -27.80
CA ASN A 140 -7.42 15.05 -27.76
C ASN A 140 -8.25 15.70 -26.65
N ALA A 141 -7.65 16.61 -25.89
CA ALA A 141 -8.31 17.27 -24.78
C ALA A 141 -7.97 18.76 -24.70
N GLU A 142 -8.96 19.60 -24.39
CA GLU A 142 -8.72 21.04 -24.13
C GLU A 142 -7.95 21.24 -22.82
N HIS A 143 -8.30 20.48 -21.78
CA HIS A 143 -7.68 20.51 -20.47
C HIS A 143 -7.26 19.11 -20.03
N VAL A 144 -6.15 19.05 -19.28
CA VAL A 144 -5.55 17.79 -18.80
C VAL A 144 -5.34 17.90 -17.29
N ILE A 145 -5.73 16.87 -16.55
CA ILE A 145 -5.45 16.70 -15.12
C ILE A 145 -4.58 15.46 -14.96
N LEU A 146 -3.34 15.65 -14.52
CA LEU A 146 -2.42 14.55 -14.21
C LEU A 146 -2.65 14.08 -12.78
N ALA A 147 -3.15 12.86 -12.63
CA ALA A 147 -3.45 12.20 -11.35
C ALA A 147 -2.86 10.77 -11.28
N ASN A 148 -1.75 10.55 -11.98
CA ASN A 148 -0.99 9.30 -12.13
C ASN A 148 -0.32 8.79 -10.84
N GLY A 149 -0.35 9.58 -9.77
CA GLY A 149 -0.07 9.12 -8.41
C GLY A 149 1.41 8.80 -8.14
N SER A 150 1.64 7.75 -7.35
CA SER A 150 2.96 7.37 -6.86
C SER A 150 3.14 5.85 -6.82
N GLN A 151 4.38 5.41 -6.71
CA GLN A 151 4.78 4.01 -6.55
C GLN A 151 5.74 3.84 -5.37
N SER A 152 5.83 2.61 -4.86
CA SER A 152 6.77 2.25 -3.79
C SER A 152 8.21 2.45 -4.25
N VAL A 153 9.10 2.85 -3.34
CA VAL A 153 10.53 3.00 -3.63
C VAL A 153 11.25 1.70 -3.31
N GLU A 154 11.98 1.19 -4.29
CA GLU A 154 12.97 0.12 -4.11
C GLU A 154 14.29 0.70 -3.61
N LEU A 155 14.99 -0.07 -2.77
CA LEU A 155 16.38 0.18 -2.46
C LEU A 155 17.24 -0.48 -3.55
N PRO A 156 18.16 0.22 -4.23
CA PRO A 156 18.91 -0.35 -5.36
C PRO A 156 19.67 -1.66 -5.02
N PHE A 157 20.10 -1.81 -3.78
CA PHE A 157 20.83 -2.98 -3.27
C PHE A 157 19.90 -4.05 -2.65
N MET A 158 18.59 -3.82 -2.65
CA MET A 158 17.56 -4.70 -2.11
C MET A 158 16.28 -4.52 -2.95
N PRO A 159 16.31 -4.94 -4.24
CA PRO A 159 15.17 -4.86 -5.14
C PRO A 159 14.04 -5.79 -4.66
N PHE A 160 12.82 -5.53 -5.12
CA PHE A 160 11.69 -6.39 -4.77
C PHE A 160 11.81 -7.77 -5.45
N ASP A 161 11.45 -8.81 -4.71
CA ASP A 161 11.35 -10.19 -5.17
C ASP A 161 10.24 -10.92 -4.39
N ASN A 162 10.24 -12.25 -4.40
CA ASN A 162 9.24 -13.03 -3.67
C ASN A 162 9.29 -12.83 -2.14
N ASN A 163 10.45 -12.52 -1.56
CA ASN A 163 10.65 -12.38 -0.12
C ASN A 163 10.88 -10.93 0.33
N VAL A 164 11.50 -10.09 -0.52
CA VAL A 164 11.64 -8.65 -0.35
C VAL A 164 10.45 -7.99 -1.02
N ILE A 165 9.52 -7.50 -0.22
CA ILE A 165 8.20 -7.08 -0.68
C ILE A 165 7.92 -5.61 -0.38
N SER A 166 7.04 -5.01 -1.16
CA SER A 166 6.47 -3.70 -0.88
C SER A 166 5.20 -3.83 -0.02
N SER A 167 4.56 -2.70 0.27
CA SER A 167 3.26 -2.70 0.93
C SER A 167 2.15 -3.38 0.11
N THR A 168 2.29 -3.47 -1.22
CA THR A 168 1.31 -4.12 -2.09
C THR A 168 1.26 -5.62 -1.80
N GLU A 169 2.39 -6.30 -1.90
CA GLU A 169 2.47 -7.75 -1.72
C GLU A 169 2.27 -8.11 -0.23
N ALA A 170 2.64 -7.23 0.70
CA ALA A 170 2.33 -7.39 2.12
C ALA A 170 0.83 -7.31 2.44
N LEU A 171 -0.02 -6.85 1.52
CA LEU A 171 -1.48 -6.90 1.69
C LEU A 171 -2.10 -8.14 1.03
N GLU A 172 -1.29 -8.99 0.41
CA GLU A 172 -1.73 -10.13 -0.40
C GLU A 172 -1.11 -11.46 0.08
N LEU A 173 -0.38 -11.46 1.21
CA LEU A 173 0.22 -12.69 1.74
C LEU A 173 -0.85 -13.69 2.17
N ASP A 174 -0.75 -14.91 1.64
CA ASP A 174 -1.62 -16.04 1.97
C ASP A 174 -1.30 -16.72 3.31
N GLU A 175 -0.14 -16.41 3.90
CA GLU A 175 0.33 -16.97 5.16
C GLU A 175 0.93 -15.87 6.03
N ILE A 176 0.81 -16.02 7.35
CA ILE A 176 1.44 -15.10 8.31
C ILE A 176 2.94 -15.47 8.38
N PRO A 177 3.86 -14.57 7.99
CA PRO A 177 5.29 -14.84 8.11
C PRO A 177 5.64 -14.99 9.59
N LYS A 178 6.44 -16.00 9.96
CA LYS A 178 6.86 -16.16 11.35
C LYS A 178 7.78 -15.01 11.75
N ARG A 179 8.68 -14.60 10.85
CA ARG A 179 9.59 -13.46 11.03
C ARG A 179 9.41 -12.45 9.90
N LEU A 180 9.03 -11.24 10.28
CA LEU A 180 8.89 -10.09 9.39
C LEU A 180 9.92 -9.02 9.77
N VAL A 181 10.83 -8.70 8.85
CA VAL A 181 11.73 -7.55 9.00
C VAL A 181 11.14 -6.39 8.20
N VAL A 182 11.02 -5.22 8.83
CA VAL A 182 10.47 -4.01 8.20
C VAL A 182 11.59 -2.98 8.05
N ILE A 183 11.85 -2.54 6.82
CA ILE A 183 12.82 -1.49 6.50
C ILE A 183 12.07 -0.16 6.39
N GLY A 184 12.37 0.75 7.32
CA GLY A 184 11.67 2.02 7.50
C GLY A 184 10.53 1.92 8.51
N ALA A 185 10.59 2.72 9.57
CA ALA A 185 9.58 2.92 10.61
C ALA A 185 8.71 4.16 10.35
N GLY A 186 8.38 4.40 9.07
CA GLY A 186 7.33 5.33 8.66
C GLY A 186 5.93 4.75 8.89
N TYR A 187 4.89 5.53 8.58
CA TYR A 187 3.52 5.14 8.89
C TYR A 187 3.10 3.83 8.21
N ILE A 188 3.50 3.57 6.96
CA ILE A 188 3.17 2.32 6.25
C ILE A 188 3.81 1.12 6.95
N GLY A 189 5.10 1.20 7.23
CA GLY A 189 5.84 0.13 7.90
C GLY A 189 5.29 -0.17 9.28
N LEU A 190 4.97 0.87 10.07
CA LEU A 190 4.39 0.70 11.40
C LEU A 190 2.96 0.14 11.33
N GLU A 191 2.10 0.65 10.46
CA GLU A 191 0.73 0.15 10.29
C GLU A 191 0.74 -1.36 10.00
N LEU A 192 1.48 -1.78 8.98
CA LEU A 192 1.53 -3.18 8.56
C LEU A 192 2.33 -4.05 9.53
N GLY A 193 3.47 -3.58 10.02
CA GLY A 193 4.27 -4.30 11.00
C GLY A 193 3.52 -4.53 12.31
N MET A 194 2.76 -3.54 12.79
CA MET A 194 1.90 -3.71 13.97
C MET A 194 0.74 -4.66 13.69
N ALA A 195 0.13 -4.62 12.49
CA ALA A 195 -0.91 -5.57 12.12
C ALA A 195 -0.38 -7.01 12.09
N TYR A 196 0.77 -7.26 11.44
CA TYR A 196 1.40 -8.57 11.44
C TYR A 196 1.84 -9.04 12.83
N ARG A 197 2.33 -8.11 13.66
CA ARG A 197 2.67 -8.44 15.06
C ARG A 197 1.45 -8.93 15.85
N LYS A 198 0.30 -8.29 15.67
CA LYS A 198 -0.98 -8.68 16.27
C LYS A 198 -1.47 -10.03 15.75
N LEU A 199 -1.26 -10.32 14.47
CA LEU A 199 -1.60 -11.61 13.87
C LEU A 199 -0.65 -12.76 14.26
N GLY A 200 0.50 -12.43 14.89
CA GLY A 200 1.40 -13.41 15.50
C GLY A 200 2.83 -13.44 14.94
N SER A 201 3.18 -12.59 13.97
CA SER A 201 4.55 -12.49 13.47
C SER A 201 5.50 -11.94 14.54
N GLU A 202 6.74 -12.43 14.55
CA GLU A 202 7.87 -11.73 15.16
C GLU A 202 8.29 -10.59 14.23
N VAL A 203 8.23 -9.35 14.72
CA VAL A 203 8.47 -8.15 13.89
C VAL A 203 9.69 -7.41 14.39
N THR A 204 10.60 -7.07 13.48
CA THR A 204 11.76 -6.23 13.74
C THR A 204 11.83 -5.08 12.74
N PHE A 205 11.98 -3.86 13.24
CA PHE A 205 12.18 -2.66 12.43
C PHE A 205 13.67 -2.32 12.33
N ILE A 206 14.08 -1.90 11.12
CA ILE A 206 15.38 -1.28 10.84
C ILE A 206 15.08 0.10 10.24
N GLU A 207 15.39 1.15 11.00
CA GLU A 207 15.12 2.54 10.64
C GLU A 207 16.42 3.34 10.67
N ALA A 208 16.71 4.01 9.55
CA ALA A 208 17.95 4.76 9.38
C ALA A 208 17.99 6.05 10.21
N LEU A 209 16.82 6.59 10.56
CA LEU A 209 16.65 7.78 11.38
C LEU A 209 16.61 7.44 12.86
N ASN A 210 16.79 8.45 13.70
CA ASN A 210 16.89 8.29 15.15
C ASN A 210 15.53 8.19 15.86
N GLN A 211 14.42 8.17 15.11
CA GLN A 211 13.07 8.05 15.65
C GLN A 211 12.11 7.40 14.65
N ILE A 212 11.06 6.76 15.17
CA ILE A 212 9.91 6.33 14.38
C ILE A 212 9.08 7.54 13.96
N LEU A 213 8.32 7.43 12.86
CA LEU A 213 7.42 8.50 12.40
C LEU A 213 8.09 9.90 12.39
N PRO A 214 9.21 10.08 11.69
CA PRO A 214 10.11 11.23 11.86
C PRO A 214 9.50 12.60 11.52
N ILE A 215 8.36 12.63 10.82
CA ILE A 215 7.62 13.86 10.48
C ILE A 215 6.62 14.29 11.55
N TYR A 216 6.43 13.47 12.60
CA TYR A 216 5.49 13.71 13.68
C TYR A 216 6.23 14.18 14.93
N ASP A 217 5.54 14.97 15.75
CA ASP A 217 6.03 15.38 17.07
C ASP A 217 6.30 14.16 17.97
N THR A 218 7.37 14.22 18.75
CA THR A 218 7.81 13.10 19.60
C THR A 218 6.75 12.69 20.61
N GLU A 219 5.96 13.63 21.16
CA GLU A 219 4.89 13.32 22.09
C GLU A 219 3.75 12.54 21.42
N MET A 220 3.49 12.79 20.13
CA MET A 220 2.50 12.02 19.36
C MET A 220 2.96 10.59 19.07
N THR A 221 4.27 10.35 18.99
CA THR A 221 4.82 8.99 18.75
C THR A 221 5.00 8.18 20.03
N ARG A 222 4.98 8.82 21.20
CA ARG A 222 5.16 8.17 22.52
C ARG A 222 4.22 6.99 22.76
N PRO A 223 2.89 7.06 22.47
CA PRO A 223 1.99 5.92 22.64
C PRO A 223 2.37 4.72 21.75
N ILE A 224 2.90 4.98 20.55
CA ILE A 224 3.31 3.94 19.60
C ILE A 224 4.58 3.25 20.13
N ASN A 225 5.58 4.01 20.58
CA ASN A 225 6.78 3.44 21.22
C ASN A 225 6.43 2.55 22.43
N LEU A 226 5.51 3.00 23.29
CA LEU A 226 5.02 2.19 24.41
C LEU A 226 4.32 0.91 23.95
N TRP A 227 3.51 1.00 22.89
CA TRP A 227 2.88 -0.17 22.29
C TRP A 227 3.93 -1.15 21.75
N LEU A 228 4.92 -0.69 20.98
CA LEU A 228 5.98 -1.53 20.42
C LEU A 228 6.75 -2.27 21.51
N LYS A 229 7.15 -1.56 22.59
CA LYS A 229 7.82 -2.17 23.75
C LYS A 229 6.96 -3.22 24.45
N LYS A 230 5.68 -2.90 24.71
CA LYS A 230 4.73 -3.84 25.34
C LYS A 230 4.56 -5.12 24.53
N HIS A 231 4.58 -5.01 23.19
CA HIS A 231 4.43 -6.15 22.29
C HIS A 231 5.77 -6.81 21.92
N LYS A 232 6.88 -6.43 22.56
CA LYS A 232 8.22 -6.97 22.31
C LYS A 232 8.64 -6.85 20.84
N VAL A 233 8.27 -5.75 20.20
CA VAL A 233 8.71 -5.42 18.84
C VAL A 233 10.07 -4.74 18.93
N THR A 234 11.07 -5.32 18.26
CA THR A 234 12.42 -4.74 18.21
C THR A 234 12.44 -3.59 17.20
N VAL A 235 12.98 -2.44 17.60
CA VAL A 235 13.14 -1.27 16.72
C VAL A 235 14.59 -0.81 16.78
N ASN A 236 15.33 -1.02 15.69
CA ASN A 236 16.70 -0.57 15.56
C ASN A 236 16.69 0.80 14.88
N LEU A 237 16.76 1.86 15.67
CA LEU A 237 16.88 3.25 15.21
C LEU A 237 18.33 3.59 14.89
N GLY A 238 18.55 4.56 14.00
CA GLY A 238 19.88 4.92 13.50
C GLY A 238 20.57 3.78 12.73
N ALA A 239 19.82 2.76 12.33
CA ALA A 239 20.33 1.52 11.73
C ALA A 239 20.10 1.50 10.22
N LYS A 240 21.14 1.18 9.46
CA LYS A 240 21.10 1.22 7.98
C LYS A 240 21.14 -0.18 7.41
N ALA A 241 20.06 -0.58 6.73
CA ALA A 241 20.05 -1.79 5.92
C ALA A 241 21.14 -1.72 4.83
N LYS A 242 21.82 -2.84 4.57
CA LYS A 242 22.92 -2.97 3.60
C LYS A 242 22.60 -3.92 2.46
N GLY A 243 21.72 -4.88 2.68
CA GLY A 243 21.34 -5.87 1.68
C GLY A 243 20.48 -6.96 2.27
N ALA A 244 19.86 -7.75 1.40
CA ALA A 244 19.15 -8.96 1.75
C ALA A 244 19.54 -10.06 0.78
N VAL A 245 19.85 -11.25 1.30
CA VAL A 245 20.21 -12.42 0.50
C VAL A 245 19.30 -13.57 0.88
N THR A 246 18.64 -14.16 -0.11
CA THR A 246 17.77 -15.33 0.07
C THR A 246 18.52 -16.61 -0.28
N LYS A 247 18.56 -17.56 0.67
CA LYS A 247 19.06 -18.93 0.46
C LYS A 247 18.09 -19.91 1.12
N ASP A 248 17.75 -20.99 0.43
CA ASP A 248 16.85 -22.05 0.95
C ASP A 248 15.56 -21.52 1.56
N LYS A 249 14.91 -20.56 0.86
CA LYS A 249 13.67 -19.87 1.27
C LYS A 249 13.79 -18.95 2.50
N VAL A 250 14.96 -18.82 3.10
CA VAL A 250 15.20 -17.90 4.23
C VAL A 250 15.99 -16.70 3.73
N THR A 251 15.47 -15.50 4.00
CA THR A 251 16.14 -14.25 3.68
C THR A 251 16.96 -13.78 4.87
N THR A 252 18.24 -13.47 4.65
CA THR A 252 19.10 -12.85 5.66
C THR A 252 19.28 -11.38 5.31
N VAL A 253 18.83 -10.49 6.19
CA VAL A 253 19.01 -9.04 6.08
C VAL A 253 20.27 -8.64 6.83
N GLU A 254 21.14 -7.89 6.17
CA GLU A 254 22.33 -7.30 6.75
C GLU A 254 22.10 -5.81 7.03
N TYR A 255 22.51 -5.34 8.22
CA TYR A 255 22.40 -3.94 8.58
C TYR A 255 23.53 -3.50 9.51
N VAL A 256 23.78 -2.20 9.55
CA VAL A 256 24.73 -1.56 10.48
C VAL A 256 23.92 -0.80 11.52
N ASP A 257 24.19 -1.02 12.81
CA ASP A 257 23.53 -0.27 13.89
C ASP A 257 24.09 1.15 14.05
N SER A 258 23.50 1.93 14.97
CA SER A 258 23.93 3.30 15.26
C SER A 258 25.35 3.40 15.82
N SER A 259 25.94 2.29 16.31
CA SER A 259 27.33 2.22 16.78
C SER A 259 28.33 1.88 15.68
N GLY A 260 27.87 1.56 14.47
CA GLY A 260 28.71 1.11 13.36
C GLY A 260 28.95 -0.40 13.33
N LYS A 261 28.28 -1.18 14.18
CA LYS A 261 28.45 -2.65 14.22
C LYS A 261 27.56 -3.32 13.17
N ASN A 262 28.12 -4.31 12.47
CA ASN A 262 27.41 -5.14 11.51
C ASN A 262 26.55 -6.20 12.22
N HIS A 263 25.34 -6.38 11.73
CA HIS A 263 24.37 -7.38 12.20
C HIS A 263 23.75 -8.13 11.04
N LYS A 264 23.27 -9.35 11.33
CA LYS A 264 22.48 -10.16 10.40
C LYS A 264 21.23 -10.65 11.11
N ILE A 265 20.08 -10.59 10.42
CA ILE A 265 18.80 -11.10 10.92
C ILE A 265 18.12 -11.94 9.86
N LYS A 266 17.58 -13.11 10.26
CA LYS A 266 16.82 -13.98 9.37
C LYS A 266 15.35 -13.55 9.34
N ALA A 267 14.76 -13.56 8.15
CA ALA A 267 13.39 -13.16 7.88
C ALA A 267 12.74 -14.16 6.91
N ASP A 268 11.44 -14.36 7.08
CA ASP A 268 10.64 -15.09 6.09
C ASP A 268 10.11 -14.10 5.03
N LYS A 269 9.83 -12.86 5.44
CA LYS A 269 9.54 -11.71 4.57
C LYS A 269 10.27 -10.46 5.03
N VAL A 270 10.69 -9.63 4.08
CA VAL A 270 11.29 -8.32 4.30
C VAL A 270 10.38 -7.27 3.67
N LEU A 271 9.68 -6.47 4.48
CA LEU A 271 8.81 -5.40 4.03
C LEU A 271 9.60 -4.10 3.92
N VAL A 272 9.74 -3.57 2.70
CA VAL A 272 10.44 -2.31 2.44
C VAL A 272 9.44 -1.18 2.31
N THR A 273 9.53 -0.21 3.22
CA THR A 273 8.60 0.93 3.32
C THR A 273 9.33 2.27 3.45
N VAL A 274 10.40 2.45 2.67
CA VAL A 274 11.32 3.61 2.73
C VAL A 274 10.81 4.86 2.01
N GLY A 275 9.56 4.85 1.56
CA GLY A 275 8.92 6.01 0.92
C GLY A 275 8.23 5.65 -0.40
N ARG A 276 7.75 6.70 -1.05
CA ARG A 276 7.03 6.62 -2.33
C ARG A 276 7.59 7.68 -3.28
N LYS A 277 7.66 7.37 -4.56
CA LYS A 277 8.08 8.29 -5.62
C LYS A 277 6.92 8.61 -6.56
N PRO A 278 6.82 9.84 -7.10
CA PRO A 278 5.84 10.17 -8.15
C PRO A 278 5.98 9.24 -9.36
N ASN A 279 4.87 8.90 -10.00
CA ASN A 279 4.84 7.99 -11.15
C ASN A 279 4.94 8.74 -12.49
N THR A 280 6.03 9.47 -12.74
CA THR A 280 6.17 10.33 -13.94
C THR A 280 7.02 9.72 -15.07
N GLN A 281 7.73 8.62 -14.82
CA GLN A 281 8.61 8.01 -15.82
C GLN A 281 7.83 7.25 -16.90
N GLY A 282 8.14 7.50 -18.18
CA GLY A 282 7.54 6.77 -19.31
C GLY A 282 6.22 7.33 -19.84
N TRP A 283 5.70 8.43 -19.26
CA TRP A 283 4.40 9.00 -19.60
C TRP A 283 4.43 10.07 -20.72
N GLY A 284 5.61 10.43 -21.21
CA GLY A 284 5.77 11.55 -22.16
C GLY A 284 5.55 12.92 -21.49
N LEU A 285 5.89 13.01 -20.20
CA LEU A 285 5.84 14.21 -19.36
C LEU A 285 7.24 14.80 -19.14
#